data_AF-A1RWA4-F1
#
_entry.id   AF-A1RWA4-F1
#
_cell.length_a   1.000
_cell.length_b   1.000
_cell.length_c   1.000
_cell.angle_alpha   90.00
_cell.angle_beta   90.00
_cell.angle_gamma   90.00
#
_symmetry.space_group_name_H-M   'P 1'
#
loop_
_entity.id
_entity.type
_entity.pdbx_description
1 polymer ?
#
loop_
_entity_poly.entity_id
_entity_poly.type
_entity_poly.pdbx_seq_one_letter_code
_entity_poly.pdbx_strand_id
1 'polypeptide(L)'
;MNVKNILVGLFLIFVLLQILEAYLYNTLDAGYLEVTDVDFSGNVENLTLRIYLSNPYSVPLQFQEVSVKAKCGSSFYGASRGNVTVPPASHSVLQLEVGIPFGEEACNFTLVEYPMLLVTRLTGITFINKSKQFQLAIPGYGARFLWAGWNKTSVKLGECVDIEVHVKPPGPYRLTVLAELTGFAPEAVAQYEGLGDGVFTFCPKEPSSFKLKGYFLQVSAQDATWTQAPGYPPRLRVEP
;
A
#
# COMPACT_ATOMS: atom_id res chain seq x y z
N MET A 1 14.88 31.82 38.00
CA MET A 1 13.79 31.38 37.09
C MET A 1 12.74 30.67 37.93
N ASN A 2 11.46 31.06 37.87
CA ASN A 2 10.41 30.47 38.72
C ASN A 2 10.00 29.08 38.17
N VAL A 3 9.96 28.06 39.01
CA VAL A 3 9.56 26.67 38.67
C VAL A 3 8.20 26.64 37.94
N LYS A 4 7.27 27.51 38.32
CA LYS A 4 5.97 27.65 37.65
C LYS A 4 6.11 27.98 36.15
N ASN A 5 7.04 28.88 35.80
CA ASN A 5 7.25 29.29 34.42
C ASN A 5 7.88 28.15 33.59
N ILE A 6 8.71 27.31 34.20
CA ILE A 6 9.30 26.13 33.56
C ILE A 6 8.21 25.12 33.22
N LEU A 7 7.33 24.81 34.19
CA LEU A 7 6.24 23.86 34.01
C LEU A 7 5.24 24.32 32.93
N VAL A 8 4.88 25.60 32.94
CA VAL A 8 4.01 26.19 31.90
C VAL A 8 4.69 26.09 30.52
N GLY A 9 5.99 26.37 30.43
CA GLY A 9 6.74 26.23 29.18
C GLY A 9 6.75 24.79 28.64
N LEU A 10 7.02 23.81 29.51
CA LEU A 10 6.99 22.39 29.12
C LEU A 10 5.60 21.93 28.70
N PHE A 11 4.56 22.37 29.40
CA PHE A 11 3.17 22.07 29.03
C PHE A 11 2.82 22.64 27.66
N LEU A 12 3.19 23.90 27.37
CA LEU A 12 2.94 24.51 26.06
C LEU A 12 3.68 23.77 24.94
N ILE A 13 4.94 23.38 25.16
CA ILE A 13 5.70 22.58 24.20
C ILE A 13 5.00 21.24 23.94
N PHE A 14 4.53 20.58 25.01
CA PHE A 14 3.79 19.32 24.89
C PHE A 14 2.53 19.49 24.05
N VAL A 15 1.69 20.50 24.33
CA VAL A 15 0.48 20.77 23.56
C VAL A 15 0.79 21.07 22.09
N LEU A 16 1.83 21.88 21.81
CA LEU A 16 2.25 22.18 20.44
C LEU A 16 2.70 20.92 19.68
N LEU A 17 3.44 20.02 20.35
CA LEU A 17 3.83 18.74 19.77
C LEU A 17 2.61 17.87 19.44
N GLN A 18 1.59 17.86 20.30
CA GLN A 18 0.35 17.11 20.01
C GLN A 18 -0.43 17.69 18.84
N ILE A 19 -0.54 19.01 18.75
CA ILE A 19 -1.19 19.67 17.63
C ILE A 19 -0.43 19.37 16.34
N LEU A 20 0.91 19.40 16.38
CA LEU A 20 1.74 19.06 15.23
C LEU A 20 1.54 17.59 14.80
N GLU A 21 1.65 16.64 15.73
CA GLU A 21 1.41 15.22 15.41
C GLU A 21 0.01 15.02 14.81
N ALA A 22 -1.03 15.54 15.45
CA ALA A 22 -2.40 15.44 14.97
C ALA A 22 -2.58 16.09 13.58
N TYR A 23 -1.92 17.22 13.33
CA TYR A 23 -1.90 17.85 12.02
C TYR A 23 -1.27 16.93 10.97
N LEU A 24 -0.07 16.40 11.23
CA LEU A 24 0.64 15.50 10.32
C LEU A 24 -0.19 14.26 9.95
N TYR A 25 -0.87 13.65 10.92
CA TYR A 25 -1.76 12.51 10.67
C TYR A 25 -2.99 12.89 9.83
N ASN A 26 -3.61 14.04 10.12
CA ASN A 26 -4.79 14.48 9.36
C ASN A 26 -4.45 14.81 7.91
N THR A 27 -3.26 15.36 7.65
CA THR A 27 -2.78 15.70 6.31
C THR A 27 -2.19 14.52 5.54
N LEU A 28 -1.93 13.38 6.20
CA LEU A 28 -1.52 12.15 5.53
C LEU A 28 -2.61 11.70 4.56
N ASP A 29 -2.34 11.42 3.29
CA ASP A 29 -3.34 10.69 2.50
C ASP A 29 -3.46 9.27 3.07
N ALA A 30 -4.70 8.79 3.24
CA ALA A 30 -4.91 7.43 3.74
C ALA A 30 -4.36 6.44 2.70
N GLY A 31 -3.76 5.37 3.21
CA GLY A 31 -2.96 4.44 2.40
C GLY A 31 -3.67 3.92 1.16
N TYR A 32 -2.92 3.50 0.15
CA TYR A 32 -3.48 2.82 -1.02
C TYR A 32 -3.71 1.34 -0.69
N LEU A 33 -4.82 0.76 -1.13
CA LEU A 33 -5.21 -0.63 -0.85
C LEU A 33 -5.47 -1.35 -2.18
N GLU A 34 -4.88 -2.54 -2.34
CA GLU A 34 -5.12 -3.41 -3.49
C GLU A 34 -5.18 -4.89 -3.08
N VAL A 35 -5.90 -5.69 -3.86
CA VAL A 35 -5.88 -7.16 -3.78
C VAL A 35 -4.67 -7.66 -4.56
N THR A 36 -3.80 -8.44 -3.90
CA THR A 36 -2.52 -8.90 -4.48
C THR A 36 -2.48 -10.40 -4.73
N ASP A 37 -3.25 -11.17 -3.98
CA ASP A 37 -3.41 -12.60 -4.23
C ASP A 37 -4.81 -13.04 -3.80
N VAL A 38 -5.28 -14.13 -4.39
CA VAL A 38 -6.55 -14.78 -4.08
C VAL A 38 -6.31 -16.27 -4.02
N ASP A 39 -6.48 -16.83 -2.82
CA ASP A 39 -6.41 -18.27 -2.60
C ASP A 39 -7.81 -18.84 -2.31
N PHE A 40 -8.15 -19.92 -3.00
CA PHE A 40 -9.45 -20.56 -2.91
C PHE A 40 -9.31 -21.82 -2.05
N SER A 41 -9.68 -21.72 -0.77
CA SER A 41 -9.60 -22.84 0.18
C SER A 41 -10.99 -23.25 0.67
N GLY A 42 -11.61 -24.18 -0.05
CA GLY A 42 -12.94 -24.70 0.28
C GLY A 42 -14.05 -23.68 -0.03
N ASN A 43 -14.81 -23.27 0.99
CA ASN A 43 -15.91 -22.31 0.85
C ASN A 43 -15.50 -20.85 1.19
N VAL A 44 -14.20 -20.61 1.36
CA VAL A 44 -13.65 -19.30 1.74
C VAL A 44 -12.61 -18.90 0.69
N GLU A 45 -12.71 -17.67 0.24
CA GLU A 45 -11.71 -17.00 -0.59
C GLU A 45 -10.83 -16.16 0.35
N ASN A 46 -9.56 -16.52 0.46
CA ASN A 46 -8.58 -15.77 1.23
C ASN A 46 -7.95 -14.71 0.32
N LEU A 47 -8.29 -13.45 0.57
CA LEU A 47 -7.72 -12.32 -0.16
C LEU A 47 -6.48 -11.81 0.56
N THR A 48 -5.35 -11.79 -0.14
CA THR A 48 -4.14 -11.11 0.35
C THR A 48 -4.19 -9.66 -0.12
N LEU A 49 -4.42 -8.76 0.83
CA LEU A 49 -4.49 -7.32 0.60
C LEU A 49 -3.14 -6.67 0.90
N ARG A 50 -2.67 -5.80 0.00
CA ARG A 50 -1.48 -4.98 0.21
C ARG A 50 -1.90 -3.53 0.45
N ILE A 51 -1.46 -2.99 1.59
CA ILE A 51 -1.67 -1.62 2.01
C ILE A 51 -0.35 -0.87 1.88
N TYR A 52 -0.39 0.25 1.17
CA TYR A 52 0.74 1.15 1.02
C TYR A 52 0.54 2.37 1.92
N LEU A 53 1.36 2.45 2.96
CA LEU A 53 1.39 3.59 3.87
C LEU A 53 2.52 4.53 3.44
N SER A 54 2.19 5.79 3.18
CA SER A 54 3.16 6.81 2.76
C SER A 54 3.41 7.80 3.88
N ASN A 55 4.67 8.03 4.24
CA ASN A 55 5.07 9.05 5.19
C ASN A 55 5.95 10.09 4.50
N PRO A 56 5.38 11.25 4.08
CA PRO A 56 6.16 12.30 3.44
C PRO A 56 6.97 13.15 4.43
N TYR A 57 6.83 12.93 5.75
CA TYR A 57 7.41 13.78 6.78
C TYR A 57 8.77 13.28 7.26
N SER A 58 9.54 14.16 7.88
CA SER A 58 10.86 13.87 8.46
C SER A 58 10.82 13.17 9.82
N VAL A 59 9.63 12.78 10.30
CA VAL A 59 9.42 12.08 11.56
C VAL A 59 8.66 10.77 11.31
N PRO A 60 8.93 9.70 12.09
CA PRO A 60 8.22 8.43 11.90
C PRO A 60 6.74 8.59 12.28
N LEU A 61 5.88 7.90 11.54
CA LEU A 61 4.47 7.77 11.90
C LEU A 61 4.26 6.40 12.55
N GLN A 62 3.45 6.38 13.60
CA GLN A 62 3.14 5.18 14.36
C GLN A 62 1.64 4.99 14.41
N PHE A 63 1.18 3.78 14.14
CA PHE A 63 -0.21 3.39 14.22
C PHE A 63 -0.34 2.32 15.29
N GLN A 64 -1.28 2.52 16.21
CA GLN A 64 -1.65 1.50 17.18
C GLN A 64 -2.21 0.28 16.44
N GLU A 65 -3.02 0.53 15.40
CA GLU A 65 -3.62 -0.49 14.57
C GLU A 65 -3.88 0.04 13.16
N VAL A 66 -3.66 -0.80 12.16
CA VAL A 66 -4.15 -0.62 10.79
C VAL A 66 -5.06 -1.80 10.50
N SER A 67 -6.31 -1.54 10.13
CA SER A 67 -7.31 -2.58 9.89
C SER A 67 -8.01 -2.38 8.55
N VAL A 68 -8.41 -3.48 7.93
CA VAL A 68 -9.29 -3.47 6.76
C VAL A 68 -10.58 -4.17 7.13
N LYS A 69 -11.70 -3.52 6.82
CA LYS A 69 -13.04 -4.07 6.98
C LYS A 69 -13.68 -4.23 5.61
N ALA A 70 -14.07 -5.43 5.24
CA ALA A 70 -14.80 -5.71 4.01
C ALA A 70 -16.28 -5.90 4.34
N LYS A 71 -17.16 -5.17 3.64
CA LYS A 71 -18.61 -5.38 3.68
C LYS A 71 -19.04 -6.06 2.39
N CYS A 72 -19.46 -7.31 2.48
CA CYS A 72 -19.95 -8.13 1.37
C CYS A 72 -21.41 -8.50 1.68
N GLY A 73 -22.35 -7.98 0.90
CA GLY A 73 -23.77 -8.06 1.23
C GLY A 73 -24.11 -7.49 2.62
N SER A 74 -24.65 -8.34 3.51
CA SER A 74 -24.99 -8.02 4.90
C SER A 74 -23.90 -8.38 5.92
N SER A 75 -22.85 -9.07 5.49
CA SER A 75 -21.80 -9.57 6.36
C SER A 75 -20.57 -8.65 6.37
N PHE A 76 -19.82 -8.71 7.47
CA PHE A 76 -18.59 -7.96 7.65
C PHE A 76 -17.42 -8.92 7.92
N TYR A 77 -16.33 -8.68 7.22
CA TYR A 77 -15.07 -9.41 7.34
C TYR A 77 -13.95 -8.40 7.59
N GLY A 78 -12.81 -8.85 8.05
CA GLY A 78 -11.68 -7.95 8.20
C GLY A 78 -10.46 -8.60 8.83
N ALA A 79 -9.37 -7.83 8.78
CA ALA A 79 -8.11 -8.18 9.37
C ALA A 79 -7.46 -6.91 9.91
N SER A 80 -6.54 -7.06 10.86
CA SER A 80 -5.79 -5.94 11.39
C SER A 80 -4.37 -6.30 11.78
N ARG A 81 -3.52 -5.27 11.84
CA ARG A 81 -2.16 -5.33 12.33
C ARG A 81 -1.94 -4.23 13.34
N GLY A 82 -1.53 -4.62 14.55
CA GLY A 82 -1.14 -3.70 15.60
C GLY A 82 0.30 -3.16 15.42
N ASN A 83 0.57 -2.01 16.04
CA ASN A 83 1.91 -1.41 16.19
C ASN A 83 2.69 -1.25 14.88
N VAL A 84 2.08 -0.60 13.90
CA VAL A 84 2.71 -0.33 12.60
C VAL A 84 3.52 0.96 12.69
N THR A 85 4.76 0.95 12.20
CA THR A 85 5.59 2.16 12.11
C THR A 85 5.98 2.40 10.67
N VAL A 86 5.76 3.62 10.17
CA VAL A 86 6.18 4.06 8.84
C VAL A 86 7.35 5.02 9.02
N PRO A 87 8.57 4.66 8.59
CA PRO A 87 9.76 5.49 8.78
C PRO A 87 9.62 6.88 8.13
N PRO A 88 10.42 7.88 8.55
CA PRO A 88 10.47 9.19 7.91
C PRO A 88 10.71 9.11 6.41
N ALA A 89 10.06 9.99 5.64
CA ALA A 89 10.27 10.18 4.20
C ALA A 89 10.30 8.87 3.40
N SER A 90 9.41 7.94 3.76
CA SER A 90 9.43 6.58 3.24
C SER A 90 8.03 6.03 3.01
N HIS A 91 7.98 4.86 2.38
CA HIS A 91 6.76 4.08 2.25
C HIS A 91 6.93 2.76 2.98
N SER A 92 5.86 2.27 3.59
CA SER A 92 5.80 0.93 4.17
C SER A 92 4.68 0.16 3.51
N VAL A 93 4.95 -1.11 3.23
CA VAL A 93 4.01 -2.03 2.63
C VAL A 93 3.58 -3.01 3.71
N LEU A 94 2.27 -3.18 3.88
CA LEU A 94 1.68 -4.06 4.87
C LEU A 94 0.74 -5.04 4.17
N GLN A 95 0.89 -6.32 4.47
CA GLN A 95 0.01 -7.37 3.94
C GLN A 95 -0.96 -7.84 5.03
N LEU A 96 -2.23 -7.97 4.65
CA LEU A 96 -3.30 -8.53 5.49
C LEU A 96 -4.07 -9.58 4.69
N GLU A 97 -4.42 -10.67 5.33
CA GLU A 97 -5.26 -11.71 4.74
C GLU A 97 -6.69 -11.55 5.25
N VAL A 98 -7.65 -11.43 4.34
CA VAL A 98 -9.07 -11.34 4.66
C VAL A 98 -9.80 -12.51 4.02
N GLY A 99 -10.31 -13.41 4.85
CA GLY A 99 -11.20 -14.49 4.40
C GLY A 99 -12.61 -13.98 4.18
N ILE A 100 -13.12 -14.15 2.96
CA ILE A 100 -14.51 -13.84 2.59
C ILE A 100 -15.22 -15.12 2.11
N PRO A 101 -16.56 -15.22 2.25
CA PRO A 101 -17.30 -16.36 1.73
C PRO A 101 -17.23 -16.39 0.21
N PHE A 102 -17.24 -17.61 -0.31
CA PHE A 102 -17.34 -17.86 -1.74
C PHE A 102 -18.57 -17.24 -2.40
N GLY A 103 -18.38 -16.68 -3.60
CA GLY A 103 -19.49 -16.24 -4.47
C GLY A 103 -19.95 -14.80 -4.27
N GLU A 104 -19.24 -14.01 -3.47
CA GLU A 104 -19.48 -12.56 -3.36
C GLU A 104 -18.84 -11.83 -4.55
N GLU A 105 -19.64 -11.18 -5.39
CA GLU A 105 -19.13 -10.51 -6.60
C GLU A 105 -18.43 -9.16 -6.31
N ALA A 106 -18.80 -8.50 -5.20
CA ALA A 106 -18.23 -7.21 -4.83
C ALA A 106 -18.30 -6.97 -3.32
N CYS A 107 -17.21 -6.43 -2.76
CA CYS A 107 -17.17 -5.98 -1.37
C CYS A 107 -16.70 -4.54 -1.29
N ASN A 108 -17.28 -3.78 -0.36
CA ASN A 108 -16.80 -2.45 -0.01
C ASN A 108 -15.76 -2.59 1.09
N PHE A 109 -14.51 -2.27 0.77
CA PHE A 109 -13.40 -2.30 1.71
C PHE A 109 -13.27 -0.93 2.39
N THR A 110 -13.00 -0.93 3.68
CA THR A 110 -12.72 0.26 4.47
C THR A 110 -11.40 0.06 5.17
N LEU A 111 -10.38 0.81 4.76
CA LEU A 111 -9.13 0.93 5.50
C LEU A 111 -9.39 1.84 6.70
N VAL A 112 -9.04 1.40 7.90
CA VAL A 112 -9.13 2.19 9.13
C VAL A 112 -7.77 2.21 9.80
N GLU A 113 -7.25 3.42 9.98
CA GLU A 113 -5.95 3.70 10.58
C GLU A 113 -6.18 4.32 11.97
N TYR A 114 -5.53 3.74 12.98
CA TYR A 114 -5.56 4.20 14.36
C TYR A 114 -4.19 4.80 14.72
N PRO A 115 -3.97 6.11 14.52
CA PRO A 115 -2.70 6.76 14.80
C PRO A 115 -2.35 6.70 16.29
N MET A 116 -1.07 6.49 16.57
CA MET A 116 -0.53 6.44 17.93
C MET A 116 0.16 7.76 18.28
N LEU A 117 -0.65 8.75 18.68
CA LEU A 117 -0.17 10.03 19.21
C LEU A 117 0.58 9.81 20.53
N LEU A 118 1.50 10.71 20.89
CA LEU A 118 2.19 10.64 22.18
C LEU A 118 1.21 10.68 23.37
N VAL A 119 0.16 11.51 23.33
CA VAL A 119 -0.89 11.47 24.38
C VAL A 119 -1.55 10.10 24.43
N THR A 120 -1.86 9.47 23.30
CA THR A 120 -2.43 8.12 23.27
C THR A 120 -1.50 7.11 23.92
N ARG A 121 -0.18 7.22 23.70
CA ARG A 121 0.82 6.36 24.38
C ARG A 121 0.84 6.56 25.89
N LEU A 122 0.67 7.80 26.36
CA LEU A 122 0.73 8.14 27.78
C LEU A 122 -0.57 7.84 28.52
N THR A 123 -1.71 7.97 27.85
CA THR A 123 -3.04 7.92 28.50
C THR A 123 -3.85 6.69 28.13
N GLY A 124 -3.50 5.98 27.05
CA GLY A 124 -4.31 4.90 26.47
C GLY A 124 -5.57 5.39 25.73
N ILE A 125 -5.77 6.69 25.58
CA ILE A 125 -6.97 7.26 24.94
C ILE A 125 -6.70 7.45 23.45
N THR A 126 -7.49 6.81 22.58
CA THR A 126 -7.48 7.01 21.12
C THR A 126 -8.43 8.13 20.74
N PHE A 127 -7.92 9.18 20.11
CA PHE A 127 -8.71 10.40 19.89
C PHE A 127 -9.39 10.47 18.52
N ILE A 128 -8.78 9.90 17.47
CA ILE A 128 -9.27 10.03 16.10
C ILE A 128 -8.82 8.79 15.30
N ASN A 129 -9.76 8.13 14.63
CA ASN A 129 -9.42 7.16 13.58
C ASN A 129 -9.63 7.81 12.21
N LYS A 130 -8.78 7.44 11.25
CA LYS A 130 -8.95 7.81 9.86
C LYS A 130 -9.49 6.63 9.09
N SER A 131 -10.51 6.84 8.27
CA SER A 131 -11.04 5.79 7.41
C SER A 131 -11.11 6.24 5.95
N LYS A 132 -10.84 5.31 5.05
CA LYS A 132 -10.97 5.50 3.59
C LYS A 132 -11.64 4.28 3.01
N GLN A 133 -12.67 4.52 2.19
CA GLN A 133 -13.42 3.47 1.52
C GLN A 133 -12.81 3.19 0.14
N PHE A 134 -12.76 1.93 -0.21
CA PHE A 134 -12.30 1.41 -1.48
C PHE A 134 -13.35 0.44 -2.02
N GLN A 135 -13.69 0.61 -3.29
CA GLN A 135 -14.48 -0.38 -4.00
C GLN A 135 -13.48 -1.24 -4.80
N LEU A 136 -13.27 -2.47 -4.34
CA LEU A 136 -12.37 -3.41 -5.00
C LEU A 136 -13.21 -4.51 -5.63
N ALA A 137 -12.96 -4.78 -6.92
CA ALA A 137 -13.52 -5.93 -7.58
C ALA A 137 -12.81 -7.19 -7.05
N ILE A 138 -13.60 -8.18 -6.63
CA ILE A 138 -13.09 -9.48 -6.24
C ILE A 138 -13.21 -10.37 -7.48
N PRO A 139 -12.11 -11.01 -7.92
CA PRO A 139 -12.20 -11.95 -9.03
C PRO A 139 -13.11 -13.12 -8.60
N GLY A 140 -14.25 -13.28 -9.26
CA GLY A 140 -15.12 -14.42 -9.00
C GLY A 140 -14.41 -15.75 -9.26
N TYR A 141 -14.93 -16.84 -8.71
CA TYR A 141 -14.32 -18.15 -8.88
C TYR A 141 -14.13 -18.54 -10.34
N GLY A 142 -12.93 -19.02 -10.66
CA GLY A 142 -12.53 -19.37 -12.03
C GLY A 142 -12.29 -18.16 -12.94
N ALA A 143 -12.61 -16.93 -12.51
CA ALA A 143 -12.18 -15.74 -13.19
C ALA A 143 -10.65 -15.63 -13.10
N ARG A 144 -10.06 -15.04 -14.14
CA ARG A 144 -8.62 -14.84 -14.16
C ARG A 144 -8.25 -13.67 -13.26
N PHE A 145 -7.41 -13.95 -12.27
CA PHE A 145 -6.72 -12.94 -11.48
C PHE A 145 -5.31 -12.74 -12.03
N LEU A 146 -4.97 -11.49 -12.29
CA LEU A 146 -3.64 -11.05 -12.68
C LEU A 146 -3.22 -9.92 -11.75
N TRP A 147 -2.04 -10.03 -11.18
CA TRP A 147 -1.44 -8.95 -10.41
C TRP A 147 0.07 -9.02 -10.53
N ALA A 148 0.74 -7.86 -10.46
CA ALA A 148 2.16 -7.78 -10.22
C ALA A 148 2.52 -6.60 -9.33
N GLY A 149 3.55 -6.75 -8.51
CA GLY A 149 3.98 -5.69 -7.61
C GLY A 149 5.47 -5.71 -7.37
N TRP A 150 6.00 -4.55 -7.03
CA TRP A 150 7.37 -4.41 -6.58
C TRP A 150 7.49 -4.89 -5.14
N ASN A 151 8.57 -5.59 -4.78
CA ASN A 151 8.88 -5.87 -3.38
C ASN A 151 9.28 -4.60 -2.59
N LYS A 152 9.78 -3.58 -3.30
CA LYS A 152 10.07 -2.23 -2.78
C LYS A 152 9.54 -1.18 -3.75
N THR A 153 8.97 -0.09 -3.23
CA THR A 153 8.45 1.02 -4.07
C THR A 153 9.45 2.16 -4.27
N SER A 154 10.62 2.12 -3.63
CA SER A 154 11.75 3.03 -3.89
C SER A 154 13.07 2.25 -3.85
N VAL A 155 13.98 2.55 -4.77
CA VAL A 155 15.35 2.02 -4.84
C VAL A 155 16.32 3.10 -5.31
N LYS A 156 17.61 2.97 -5.01
CA LYS A 156 18.63 3.88 -5.56
C LYS A 156 19.07 3.44 -6.96
N LEU A 157 19.55 4.39 -7.76
CA LEU A 157 20.13 4.09 -9.07
C LEU A 157 21.28 3.08 -8.93
N GLY A 158 21.23 2.01 -9.73
CA GLY A 158 22.18 0.90 -9.68
C GLY A 158 21.78 -0.25 -8.75
N GLU A 159 20.77 -0.06 -7.89
CA GLU A 159 20.13 -1.16 -7.17
C GLU A 159 19.07 -1.84 -8.05
N CYS A 160 18.85 -3.14 -7.82
CA CYS A 160 17.78 -3.88 -8.45
C CYS A 160 16.62 -4.09 -7.47
N VAL A 161 15.42 -4.31 -8.01
CA VAL A 161 14.19 -4.57 -7.28
C VAL A 161 13.56 -5.85 -7.80
N ASP A 162 12.89 -6.60 -6.93
CA ASP A 162 12.15 -7.78 -7.37
C ASP A 162 10.70 -7.42 -7.69
N ILE A 163 10.17 -8.10 -8.70
CA ILE A 163 8.80 -8.03 -9.17
C ILE A 163 8.15 -9.36 -8.85
N GLU A 164 7.14 -9.34 -8.01
CA GLU A 164 6.26 -10.47 -7.74
C GLU A 164 5.12 -10.45 -8.75
N VAL A 165 4.77 -11.60 -9.32
CA VAL A 165 3.66 -11.77 -10.25
C VAL A 165 2.77 -12.91 -9.77
N HIS A 166 1.46 -12.67 -9.73
CA HIS A 166 0.45 -13.66 -9.39
C HIS A 166 -0.54 -13.82 -10.54
N VAL A 167 -0.71 -15.07 -10.99
CA VAL A 167 -1.64 -15.43 -12.07
C VAL A 167 -2.46 -16.64 -11.64
N LYS A 168 -3.75 -16.41 -11.42
CA LYS A 168 -4.71 -17.46 -11.04
C LYS A 168 -5.84 -17.56 -12.08
N PRO A 169 -6.26 -18.76 -12.51
CA PRO A 169 -5.52 -20.01 -12.35
C PRO A 169 -4.14 -19.94 -13.04
N PRO A 170 -3.17 -20.80 -12.67
CA PRO A 170 -1.83 -20.77 -13.26
C PRO A 170 -1.86 -20.89 -14.79
N GLY A 171 -1.21 -19.95 -15.46
CA GLY A 171 -1.18 -19.90 -16.92
C GLY A 171 -0.03 -19.04 -17.44
N PRO A 172 0.25 -19.09 -18.76
CA PRO A 172 1.34 -18.31 -19.34
C PRO A 172 0.98 -16.82 -19.33
N TYR A 173 1.97 -15.99 -19.02
CA TYR A 173 1.81 -14.54 -19.01
C TYR A 173 3.06 -13.84 -19.55
N ARG A 174 2.87 -12.57 -19.91
CA ARG A 174 3.93 -11.62 -20.22
C ARG A 174 3.86 -10.45 -19.24
N LEU A 175 4.96 -10.23 -18.53
CA LEU A 175 5.18 -9.06 -17.69
C LEU A 175 5.94 -8.01 -18.52
N THR A 176 5.46 -6.77 -18.52
CA THR A 176 6.13 -5.63 -19.13
C THR A 176 6.38 -4.56 -18.08
N VAL A 177 7.63 -4.11 -17.97
CA VAL A 177 8.00 -2.94 -17.18
C VAL A 177 7.96 -1.71 -18.09
N LEU A 178 7.21 -0.71 -17.68
CA LEU A 178 6.95 0.51 -18.45
C LEU A 178 7.54 1.71 -17.72
N ALA A 179 8.26 2.56 -18.45
CA ALA A 179 8.71 3.87 -17.98
C ALA A 179 7.58 4.90 -18.14
N GLU A 180 7.27 5.64 -17.08
CA GLU A 180 6.27 6.71 -17.08
C GLU A 180 6.94 8.05 -17.40
N LEU A 181 6.84 8.48 -18.66
CA LEU A 181 7.43 9.72 -19.14
C LEU A 181 6.41 10.88 -19.08
N THR A 182 6.84 12.04 -18.56
CA THR A 182 5.99 13.23 -18.48
C THR A 182 5.66 13.75 -19.88
N GLY A 183 4.37 13.70 -20.25
CA GLY A 183 3.87 14.22 -21.52
C GLY A 183 3.99 13.27 -22.72
N PHE A 184 4.41 12.02 -22.49
CA PHE A 184 4.54 11.00 -23.52
C PHE A 184 3.80 9.71 -23.14
N ALA A 185 3.55 8.86 -24.14
CA ALA A 185 3.06 7.52 -23.89
C ALA A 185 4.12 6.71 -23.11
N PRO A 186 3.71 5.75 -22.26
CA PRO A 186 4.64 4.85 -21.58
C PRO A 186 5.52 4.06 -22.55
N GLU A 187 6.78 3.87 -22.18
CA GLU A 187 7.76 3.13 -22.97
C GLU A 187 8.12 1.80 -22.30
N ALA A 188 8.07 0.69 -23.03
CA ALA A 188 8.48 -0.62 -22.51
C ALA A 188 10.01 -0.69 -22.38
N VAL A 189 10.50 -0.91 -21.17
CA VAL A 189 11.95 -0.93 -20.86
C VAL A 189 12.48 -2.32 -20.50
N ALA A 190 11.59 -3.24 -20.10
CA ALA A 190 11.91 -4.65 -19.86
C ALA A 190 10.67 -5.52 -20.09
N GLN A 191 10.89 -6.78 -20.47
CA GLN A 191 9.84 -7.78 -20.62
C GLN A 191 10.30 -9.13 -20.08
N TYR A 192 9.37 -9.84 -19.45
CA TYR A 192 9.58 -11.17 -18.92
C TYR A 192 8.38 -12.05 -19.29
N GLU A 193 8.60 -13.36 -19.37
CA GLU A 193 7.55 -14.35 -19.59
C GLU A 193 7.63 -15.39 -18.47
N GLY A 194 6.47 -15.90 -18.05
CA GLY A 194 6.38 -16.86 -16.95
C GLY A 194 5.11 -17.71 -17.02
N LEU A 195 4.96 -18.61 -16.05
CA LEU A 195 3.81 -19.50 -15.91
C LEU A 195 3.33 -19.49 -14.45
N GLY A 196 2.08 -19.09 -14.20
CA GLY A 196 1.52 -19.01 -12.85
C GLY A 196 2.15 -17.90 -12.02
N ASP A 197 2.59 -18.20 -10.80
CA ASP A 197 3.26 -17.23 -9.94
C ASP A 197 4.75 -17.14 -10.30
N GLY A 198 5.36 -15.96 -10.17
CA GLY A 198 6.77 -15.76 -10.50
C GLY A 198 7.41 -14.58 -9.78
N VAL A 199 8.74 -14.61 -9.74
CA VAL A 199 9.56 -13.51 -9.22
C VAL A 199 10.63 -13.18 -10.25
N PHE A 200 10.72 -11.90 -10.64
CA PHE A 200 11.72 -11.40 -11.59
C PHE A 200 12.51 -10.25 -10.97
N THR A 201 13.75 -10.05 -11.41
CA THR A 201 14.56 -8.92 -10.94
C THR A 201 14.68 -7.86 -12.04
N PHE A 202 14.43 -6.60 -11.69
CA PHE A 202 14.56 -5.45 -12.57
C PHE A 202 15.57 -4.44 -12.01
N CYS A 203 16.49 -3.99 -12.86
CA CYS A 203 17.51 -3.00 -12.50
C CYS A 203 17.28 -1.72 -13.34
N PRO A 204 16.66 -0.66 -12.77
CA PRO A 204 16.39 0.57 -13.50
C PRO A 204 17.69 1.26 -13.94
N LYS A 205 17.65 1.84 -15.14
CA LYS A 205 18.81 2.50 -15.77
C LYS A 205 18.80 4.02 -15.64
N GLU A 206 17.68 4.61 -15.24
CA GLU A 206 17.50 6.06 -15.12
C GLU A 206 16.77 6.39 -13.80
N PRO A 207 17.23 7.40 -13.05
CA PRO A 207 16.54 7.83 -11.84
C PRO A 207 15.23 8.57 -12.16
N SER A 208 14.29 8.53 -11.22
CA SER A 208 13.08 9.34 -11.28
C SER A 208 13.45 10.84 -11.28
N SER A 209 12.86 11.59 -12.19
CA SER A 209 13.10 13.01 -12.44
C SER A 209 11.81 13.69 -12.90
N PHE A 210 11.89 14.98 -13.27
CA PHE A 210 10.76 15.66 -13.91
C PHE A 210 10.37 15.04 -15.27
N LYS A 211 11.31 14.39 -15.96
CA LYS A 211 11.07 13.73 -17.25
C LYS A 211 10.55 12.30 -17.06
N LEU A 212 11.23 11.50 -16.26
CA LEU A 212 10.86 10.12 -15.93
C LEU A 212 10.24 10.09 -14.54
N LYS A 213 8.93 9.96 -14.41
CA LYS A 213 8.28 9.93 -13.09
C LYS A 213 8.69 8.69 -12.31
N GLY A 214 8.88 7.57 -12.99
CA GLY A 214 9.24 6.27 -12.44
C GLY A 214 8.80 5.14 -13.34
N TYR A 215 8.65 3.94 -12.77
CA TYR A 215 8.32 2.72 -13.51
C TYR A 215 7.04 2.08 -12.98
N PHE A 216 6.30 1.42 -13.87
CA PHE A 216 5.09 0.68 -13.51
C PHE A 216 4.99 -0.63 -14.27
N LEU A 217 4.12 -1.50 -13.79
CA LEU A 217 3.98 -2.87 -14.27
C LEU A 217 2.71 -3.04 -15.10
N GLN A 218 2.81 -3.86 -16.13
CA GLN A 218 1.67 -4.39 -16.86
C GLN A 218 1.86 -5.90 -17.03
N VAL A 219 0.82 -6.68 -16.73
CA VAL A 219 0.80 -8.14 -16.94
C VAL A 219 -0.30 -8.45 -17.94
N SER A 220 0.04 -9.20 -18.98
CA SER A 220 -0.94 -9.73 -19.93
C SER A 220 -0.91 -11.25 -19.95
N ALA A 221 -2.09 -11.87 -19.98
CA ALA A 221 -2.25 -13.31 -20.08
C ALA A 221 -3.47 -13.62 -20.94
N GLN A 222 -3.25 -14.18 -22.13
CA GLN A 222 -4.24 -14.39 -23.18
C GLN A 222 -5.01 -13.10 -23.52
N ASP A 223 -6.29 -13.00 -23.14
CA ASP A 223 -7.21 -11.89 -23.39
C ASP A 223 -7.35 -10.92 -22.20
N ALA A 224 -6.71 -11.22 -21.06
CA ALA A 224 -6.72 -10.36 -19.89
C ALA A 224 -5.44 -9.52 -19.80
N THR A 225 -5.59 -8.28 -19.35
CA THR A 225 -4.47 -7.37 -19.03
C THR A 225 -4.74 -6.68 -17.71
N TRP A 226 -3.75 -6.70 -16.82
CA TRP A 226 -3.72 -5.92 -15.61
C TRP A 226 -2.61 -4.86 -15.72
N THR A 227 -2.92 -3.65 -15.27
CA THR A 227 -1.98 -2.53 -15.26
C THR A 227 -1.94 -1.94 -13.87
N GLN A 228 -0.74 -1.74 -13.34
CA GLN A 228 -0.54 -1.13 -12.04
C GLN A 228 -1.18 0.26 -11.97
N ALA A 229 -1.85 0.55 -10.87
CA ALA A 229 -2.56 1.80 -10.67
C ALA A 229 -1.62 3.03 -10.75
N PRO A 230 -2.13 4.19 -11.20
CA PRO A 230 -1.34 5.41 -11.24
C PRO A 230 -0.99 5.92 -9.84
N GLY A 231 0.11 6.68 -9.71
CA GLY A 231 0.54 7.27 -8.44
C GLY A 231 1.74 6.58 -7.78
N TYR A 232 2.34 7.27 -6.80
CA TYR A 232 3.50 6.80 -6.04
C TYR A 232 3.17 6.80 -4.55
N PRO A 233 3.14 5.63 -3.88
CA PRO A 233 3.06 4.26 -4.41
C PRO A 233 1.75 4.00 -5.20
N PRO A 234 1.61 2.91 -5.97
CA PRO A 234 2.43 1.69 -6.01
C PRO A 234 3.56 1.67 -7.06
N ARG A 235 3.71 2.70 -7.88
CA ARG A 235 4.79 2.78 -8.87
C ARG A 235 6.17 2.80 -8.21
N LEU A 236 7.17 2.28 -8.94
CA LEU A 236 8.57 2.29 -8.49
C LEU A 236 9.20 3.66 -8.72
N ARG A 237 9.66 4.28 -7.64
CA ARG A 237 10.51 5.47 -7.68
C ARG A 237 11.99 5.06 -7.67
N VAL A 238 12.81 5.75 -8.45
CA VAL A 238 14.27 5.52 -8.46
C VAL A 238 14.97 6.78 -7.99
N GLU A 239 15.65 6.68 -6.85
CA GLU A 239 16.44 7.77 -6.28
C GLU A 239 17.77 7.91 -7.01
N PRO A 240 18.26 9.14 -7.22
CA PRO A 240 19.57 9.38 -7.83
C PRO A 240 20.74 8.87 -6.99
#